data_AF-A0A1W1C3E0-F1
#
_entry.id   AF-A0A1W1C3E0-F1
#
_cell.length_a   1.000
_cell.length_b   1.000
_cell.length_c   1.000
_cell.angle_alpha   90.00
_cell.angle_beta   90.00
_cell.angle_gamma   90.00
#
_symmetry.space_group_name_H-M   'P 1'
#
loop_
_entity.id
_entity.type
_entity.pdbx_description
1 polymer ?
#
loop_
_entity_poly.entity_id
_entity_poly.type
_entity_poly.pdbx_seq_one_letter_code
_entity_poly.pdbx_strand_id
1 'polypeptide(L)'
;MKKIAITMFFAGATLLMADGAADFAKCAGCHGANGEKAALGKSAIIAGLPAAKLEADIKGYKAGTLNQHGMGALMKGQVASLDDAKIKELAEYISKLKK
;
A
#
# COMPACT_ATOMS: atom_id res chain seq x y z
N MET A 1 7.00 -54.27 8.63
CA MET A 1 7.81 -53.13 9.13
C MET A 1 7.75 -52.04 8.05
N LYS A 2 6.79 -51.10 8.09
CA LYS A 2 7.00 -49.69 8.49
C LYS A 2 8.44 -49.25 8.11
N LYS A 3 8.70 -48.32 7.20
CA LYS A 3 8.15 -46.95 7.13
C LYS A 3 8.32 -46.37 5.71
N ILE A 4 7.29 -45.63 5.30
CA ILE A 4 7.20 -44.76 4.14
C ILE A 4 8.19 -43.59 4.34
N ALA A 5 9.05 -43.31 3.36
CA ALA A 5 9.83 -42.08 3.32
C ALA A 5 9.31 -41.20 2.17
N ILE A 6 8.21 -40.50 2.46
CA ILE A 6 7.79 -39.31 1.70
C ILE A 6 8.56 -38.15 2.34
N THR A 7 9.65 -37.73 1.71
CA THR A 7 10.23 -36.41 1.95
C THR A 7 9.70 -35.46 0.89
N MET A 8 8.54 -34.90 1.20
CA MET A 8 8.08 -33.61 0.67
C MET A 8 8.96 -32.48 1.23
N PHE A 9 8.90 -31.35 0.51
CA PHE A 9 9.19 -29.98 0.98
C PHE A 9 10.68 -29.58 1.00
N PHE A 10 11.10 -28.45 0.44
CA PHE A 10 10.39 -27.18 0.21
C PHE A 10 10.87 -26.56 -1.11
N ALA A 11 9.91 -26.08 -1.92
CA ALA A 11 10.20 -25.12 -2.97
C ALA A 11 10.76 -23.84 -2.33
N GLY A 12 12.02 -23.53 -2.63
CA GLY A 12 12.62 -22.24 -2.33
C GLY A 12 12.03 -21.18 -3.25
N ALA A 13 10.79 -20.77 -2.99
CA ALA A 13 10.33 -19.47 -3.43
C ALA A 13 11.00 -18.46 -2.51
N THR A 14 12.09 -17.85 -2.98
CA THR A 14 12.58 -16.59 -2.44
C THR A 14 11.42 -15.60 -2.47
N LEU A 15 10.75 -15.49 -1.34
CA LEU A 15 9.81 -14.43 -1.03
C LEU A 15 10.62 -13.13 -1.23
N LEU A 16 10.36 -12.42 -2.32
CA LEU A 16 10.45 -10.97 -2.27
C LEU A 16 9.51 -10.57 -1.13
N MET A 17 10.06 -10.38 0.06
CA MET A 17 9.35 -9.76 1.17
C MET A 17 9.08 -8.32 0.73
N ALA A 18 7.94 -8.14 0.06
CA ALA A 18 7.27 -6.88 -0.12
C ALA A 18 7.02 -6.30 1.29
N ASP A 19 7.87 -5.35 1.70
CA ASP A 19 7.76 -4.65 2.97
C ASP A 19 6.86 -3.42 2.83
N GLY A 20 5.56 -3.68 2.64
CA GLY A 20 4.54 -2.64 2.52
C GLY A 20 4.47 -1.72 3.75
N ALA A 21 4.95 -2.19 4.91
CA ALA A 21 5.06 -1.38 6.12
C ALA A 21 6.19 -0.34 6.01
N ALA A 22 7.37 -0.73 5.52
CA ALA A 22 8.48 0.19 5.26
C ALA A 22 8.11 1.23 4.20
N ASP A 23 7.43 0.82 3.13
CA ASP A 23 7.00 1.75 2.08
C ASP A 23 5.91 2.71 2.61
N PHE A 24 5.01 2.23 3.48
CA PHE A 24 3.96 3.06 4.10
C PHE A 24 4.49 4.08 5.13
N ALA A 25 5.69 3.90 5.66
CA ALA A 25 6.25 4.79 6.69
C ALA A 25 6.26 6.27 6.28
N LYS A 26 6.46 6.56 4.99
CA LYS A 26 6.39 7.94 4.44
C LYS A 26 4.96 8.50 4.42
N CYS A 27 3.97 7.64 4.22
CA CYS A 27 2.55 8.00 4.19
C CYS A 27 2.01 8.27 5.61
N ALA A 28 2.52 7.53 6.59
CA ALA A 28 2.06 7.57 7.97
C ALA A 28 2.20 8.94 8.65
N GLY A 29 3.18 9.75 8.21
CA GLY A 29 3.40 11.10 8.74
C GLY A 29 2.17 12.01 8.65
N CYS A 30 1.37 11.88 7.59
CA CYS A 30 0.13 12.64 7.43
C CYS A 30 -1.13 11.78 7.62
N HIS A 31 -1.11 10.52 7.20
CA HIS A 31 -2.27 9.64 7.22
C HIS A 31 -2.43 8.86 8.54
N GLY A 32 -1.49 8.95 9.47
CA GLY A 32 -1.50 8.15 10.71
C GLY A 32 -0.79 6.81 10.55
N ALA A 33 -0.39 6.20 11.67
CA ALA A 33 0.41 4.99 11.68
C ALA A 33 -0.31 3.79 11.04
N ASN A 34 -1.64 3.81 11.06
CA ASN A 34 -2.52 2.81 10.47
C ASN A 34 -3.36 3.40 9.32
N GLY A 35 -3.06 4.61 8.81
CA GLY A 35 -3.89 5.26 7.79
C GLY A 35 -5.24 5.77 8.31
N GLU A 36 -5.37 5.89 9.63
CA GLU A 36 -6.59 6.18 10.39
C GLU A 36 -6.97 7.68 10.41
N LYS A 37 -6.08 8.56 9.95
CA LYS A 37 -6.30 10.01 10.00
C LYS A 37 -6.82 10.55 8.69
N ALA A 38 -7.71 11.53 8.80
CA ALA A 38 -7.93 12.52 7.76
C ALA A 38 -6.67 13.40 7.66
N ALA A 39 -5.81 13.13 6.68
CA ALA A 39 -4.55 13.82 6.52
C ALA A 39 -4.78 15.33 6.36
N LEU A 40 -4.07 16.11 7.20
CA LEU A 40 -4.17 17.57 7.27
C LEU A 40 -5.62 18.08 7.50
N GLY A 41 -6.51 17.25 8.04
CA GLY A 41 -7.93 17.57 8.20
C GLY A 41 -8.72 17.66 6.89
N LYS A 42 -8.17 17.17 5.77
CA LYS A 42 -8.77 17.29 4.43
C LYS A 42 -9.05 15.96 3.74
N SER A 43 -8.12 15.00 3.82
CA SER A 43 -8.30 13.72 3.11
C SER A 43 -9.39 12.86 3.75
N ALA A 44 -9.90 11.90 2.98
CA ALA A 44 -10.58 10.74 3.56
C ALA A 44 -9.59 9.88 4.38
N ILE A 45 -10.14 9.06 5.28
CA ILE A 45 -9.39 7.99 5.97
C ILE A 45 -9.11 6.87 4.97
N ILE A 46 -7.85 6.44 4.89
CA ILE A 46 -7.39 5.49 3.86
C ILE A 46 -7.32 4.04 4.37
N ALA A 47 -7.23 3.84 5.68
CA ALA A 47 -7.21 2.52 6.30
C ALA A 47 -8.40 1.67 5.86
N GLY A 48 -8.15 0.44 5.39
CA GLY A 48 -9.20 -0.51 5.05
C GLY A 48 -9.98 -0.19 3.78
N LEU A 49 -9.56 0.79 2.98
CA LEU A 49 -10.15 0.99 1.65
C LEU A 49 -9.81 -0.20 0.72
N PRO A 50 -10.64 -0.52 -0.27
CA PRO A 50 -10.33 -1.59 -1.21
C PRO A 50 -8.99 -1.35 -1.92
N ALA A 51 -8.15 -2.37 -2.01
CA ALA A 51 -6.83 -2.28 -2.65
C ALA A 51 -6.91 -1.70 -4.08
N ALA A 52 -7.86 -2.16 -4.89
CA ALA A 52 -8.06 -1.64 -6.24
C ALA A 52 -8.37 -0.13 -6.28
N LYS A 53 -9.12 0.38 -5.29
CA LYS A 53 -9.40 1.82 -5.18
C LYS A 53 -8.14 2.60 -4.81
N LEU A 54 -7.39 2.11 -3.84
CA LEU A 54 -6.13 2.72 -3.41
C LEU A 54 -5.10 2.76 -4.54
N GLU A 55 -4.98 1.67 -5.30
CA GLU A 55 -4.09 1.58 -6.46
C GLU A 55 -4.49 2.61 -7.53
N ALA A 56 -5.78 2.68 -7.86
CA ALA A 56 -6.30 3.64 -8.83
C ALA A 56 -6.10 5.09 -8.37
N ASP A 57 -6.35 5.39 -7.09
CA ASP A 57 -6.16 6.73 -6.54
C ASP A 57 -4.68 7.15 -6.58
N ILE A 58 -3.76 6.28 -6.14
CA ILE A 58 -2.32 6.55 -6.17
C ILE A 58 -1.83 6.78 -7.60
N LYS A 59 -2.26 5.95 -8.57
CA LYS A 59 -1.96 6.14 -10.00
C LYS A 59 -2.51 7.46 -10.52
N GLY A 60 -3.75 7.82 -10.16
CA GLY A 60 -4.38 9.08 -10.53
C GLY A 60 -3.62 10.30 -9.97
N TYR A 61 -3.16 10.24 -8.72
CA TYR A 61 -2.31 11.27 -8.14
C TYR A 61 -0.96 11.37 -8.85
N LYS A 62 -0.29 10.24 -9.14
CA LYS A 62 0.99 10.21 -9.86
C LYS A 62 0.87 10.83 -11.25
N ALA A 63 -0.19 10.48 -11.98
CA ALA A 63 -0.52 11.07 -13.28
C ALA A 63 -0.91 12.55 -13.19
N GLY A 64 -1.35 13.02 -12.02
CA GLY A 64 -1.89 14.36 -11.81
C GLY A 64 -3.30 14.55 -12.35
N THR A 65 -4.03 13.45 -12.59
CA THR A 65 -5.43 13.46 -13.05
C THR A 65 -6.43 13.45 -11.89
N LEU A 66 -5.98 13.12 -10.69
CA LEU A 66 -6.81 13.06 -9.48
C LEU A 66 -6.56 14.26 -8.55
N ASN A 67 -7.63 14.90 -8.10
CA ASN A 67 -7.58 15.99 -7.12
C ASN A 67 -8.68 15.87 -6.06
N GLN A 68 -8.73 14.75 -5.35
CA GLN A 68 -9.66 14.61 -4.22
C GLN A 68 -9.29 15.59 -3.10
N HIS A 69 -10.31 16.25 -2.55
CA HIS A 69 -10.20 17.19 -1.43
C HIS A 69 -9.18 18.34 -1.63
N GLY A 70 -8.85 18.69 -2.88
CA GLY A 70 -7.89 19.74 -3.20
C GLY A 70 -6.43 19.38 -2.91
N MET A 71 -6.12 18.10 -2.67
CA MET A 71 -4.78 17.63 -2.29
C MET A 71 -3.98 17.01 -3.46
N GLY A 72 -4.50 17.06 -4.69
CA GLY A 72 -3.93 16.36 -5.84
C GLY A 72 -2.48 16.72 -6.15
N ALA A 73 -2.14 18.02 -6.14
CA ALA A 73 -0.78 18.47 -6.41
C ALA A 73 0.22 18.03 -5.32
N LEU A 74 -0.20 18.08 -4.05
CA LEU A 74 0.62 17.61 -2.94
C LEU A 74 0.84 16.10 -3.03
N MET A 75 -0.24 15.34 -3.22
CA MET A 75 -0.16 13.88 -3.32
C MET A 75 0.64 13.45 -4.54
N LYS A 76 0.53 14.15 -5.68
CA LYS A 76 1.39 13.93 -6.85
C LYS A 76 2.87 13.96 -6.49
N GLY A 77 3.30 14.95 -5.71
CA GLY A 77 4.67 15.03 -5.20
C GLY A 77 5.06 13.85 -4.32
N GLN A 78 4.15 13.41 -3.42
CA GLN A 78 4.40 12.28 -2.52
C GLN A 78 4.55 10.94 -3.26
N VAL A 79 3.75 10.72 -4.32
CA VAL A 79 3.73 9.45 -5.06
C VAL A 79 4.62 9.46 -6.31
N ALA A 80 5.27 10.59 -6.62
CA ALA A 80 6.03 10.77 -7.86
C ALA A 80 7.12 9.71 -8.07
N SER A 81 7.77 9.26 -6.99
CA SER A 81 8.87 8.29 -7.02
C SER A 81 8.42 6.82 -7.03
N LEU A 82 7.13 6.52 -6.85
CA LEU A 82 6.63 5.16 -6.77
C LEU A 82 6.50 4.54 -8.16
N ASP A 83 6.95 3.31 -8.36
CA ASP A 83 6.65 2.52 -9.55
C ASP A 83 5.36 1.71 -9.37
N ASP A 84 4.89 1.05 -10.43
CA ASP A 84 3.64 0.29 -10.38
C ASP A 84 3.67 -0.86 -9.38
N ALA A 85 4.84 -1.47 -9.15
CA ALA A 85 4.99 -2.55 -8.18
C ALA A 85 4.77 -2.02 -6.75
N LYS A 86 5.43 -0.91 -6.40
CA LYS A 86 5.26 -0.25 -5.10
C LYS A 86 3.86 0.29 -4.88
N ILE A 87 3.23 0.82 -5.93
CA ILE A 87 1.85 1.32 -5.83
C ILE A 87 0.91 0.16 -5.48
N LYS A 88 1.05 -0.98 -6.16
CA LYS A 88 0.24 -2.18 -5.87
C LYS A 88 0.49 -2.68 -4.46
N GLU A 89 1.75 -2.77 -4.05
CA GLU A 89 2.14 -3.22 -2.70
C GLU A 89 1.57 -2.31 -1.60
N LEU A 90 1.72 -0.99 -1.74
CA LEU A 90 1.13 -0.01 -0.82
C LEU A 90 -0.38 -0.13 -0.75
N ALA A 91 -1.05 -0.27 -1.91
CA ALA A 91 -2.49 -0.40 -1.96
C ALA A 91 -2.98 -1.68 -1.25
N GLU A 92 -2.30 -2.81 -1.47
CA GLU A 92 -2.59 -4.05 -0.77
C GLU A 92 -2.34 -3.95 0.74
N TYR A 93 -1.25 -3.31 1.16
CA TYR A 93 -0.93 -3.10 2.57
C TYR A 93 -1.97 -2.21 3.26
N ILE A 94 -2.24 -1.02 2.72
CA ILE A 94 -3.19 -0.05 3.28
C ILE A 94 -4.59 -0.64 3.39
N SER A 95 -5.00 -1.48 2.43
CA SER A 95 -6.30 -2.15 2.46
C SER A 95 -6.51 -3.10 3.64
N LYS A 96 -5.42 -3.57 4.25
CA LYS A 96 -5.44 -4.48 5.40
C LYS A 96 -5.32 -3.75 6.73
N LEU A 97 -5.02 -2.44 6.71
CA LEU A 97 -4.95 -1.63 7.91
C LEU A 97 -6.34 -1.46 8.51
N LYS A 98 -6.42 -1.50 9.85
CA LYS A 98 -7.66 -1.31 10.59
C LYS A 98 -7.82 0.18 10.94
N LYS A 99 -9.02 0.70 10.69
CA LYS A 99 -9.44 2.05 11.09
C LYS A 99 -9.49 2.18 12.61
#